data_AF-A0ABD1XCE9-F1
#
_entry.id   AF-A0ABD1XCE9-F1
#
_cell.length_a   1.000
_cell.length_b   1.000
_cell.length_c   1.000
_cell.angle_alpha   90.00
_cell.angle_beta   90.00
_cell.angle_gamma   90.00
#
_symmetry.space_group_name_H-M   'P 1'
#
loop_
_entity.id
_entity.type
_entity.pdbx_description
1 polymer ?
#
loop_
_entity_poly.entity_id
_entity_poly.type
_entity_poly.pdbx_seq_one_letter_code
_entity_poly.pdbx_strand_id
1 'polypeptide(L)'
;MEKLIELVFIPGPGVGHLVSAVEIGRMILSRHQYLSITYLLIDINPNDKSLDNYTQSLPSSATSRLRFTKLRRVQPEFSPELASKPPPVLATAIIDSHKAVCERSSS
;
A
#
# COMPACT_ATOMS: atom_id res chain seq x y z
N MET A 1 -29.27 -10.37 -0.24
CA MET A 1 -27.89 -10.16 0.23
C MET A 1 -27.31 -9.03 -0.59
N GLU A 2 -27.03 -7.88 0.03
CA GLU A 2 -26.41 -6.77 -0.71
C GLU A 2 -24.96 -7.13 -1.02
N LYS A 3 -24.57 -6.98 -2.29
CA LYS A 3 -23.22 -7.26 -2.75
C LYS A 3 -22.29 -6.15 -2.26
N LEU A 4 -21.24 -6.50 -1.51
CA LEU A 4 -20.19 -5.54 -1.16
C LEU A 4 -19.45 -5.09 -2.42
N ILE A 5 -19.25 -3.78 -2.55
CA ILE A 5 -18.41 -3.18 -3.58
C ILE A 5 -17.03 -2.96 -2.98
N GLU A 6 -16.00 -3.50 -3.65
CA GLU A 6 -14.61 -3.33 -3.23
C GLU A 6 -14.02 -2.06 -3.85
N LEU A 7 -13.48 -1.19 -3.01
CA LEU A 7 -12.77 0.01 -3.39
C LEU A 7 -11.27 -0.19 -3.13
N VAL A 8 -10.46 -0.08 -4.17
CA VAL A 8 -9.00 -0.25 -4.08
C VAL A 8 -8.33 1.11 -3.97
N PHE A 9 -7.57 1.33 -2.90
CA PHE A 9 -6.73 2.51 -2.70
C PHE A 9 -5.27 2.18 -2.96
N ILE A 10 -4.59 3.07 -3.69
CA ILE A 10 -3.14 3.03 -3.91
C ILE A 10 -2.54 4.28 -3.29
N PRO A 11 -2.30 4.29 -1.96
CA PRO A 11 -1.66 5.43 -1.31
C PRO A 11 -0.21 5.59 -1.80
N GLY A 12 0.31 6.80 -1.63
CA GLY A 12 1.74 7.03 -1.80
C GLY A 12 2.57 6.15 -0.85
N PRO A 13 3.85 5.90 -1.18
CA PRO A 13 4.71 5.06 -0.37
C PRO A 13 5.00 5.66 1.01
N GLY A 14 5.20 4.79 2.00
CA GLY A 14 5.55 5.15 3.38
C GLY A 14 4.35 5.22 4.34
N VAL A 15 4.65 5.07 5.64
CA VAL A 15 3.62 4.93 6.69
C VAL A 15 2.74 6.17 6.84
N GLY A 16 3.29 7.38 6.69
CA GLY A 16 2.52 8.63 6.82
C GLY A 16 1.39 8.74 5.79
N HIS A 17 1.66 8.39 4.54
CA HIS A 17 0.65 8.35 3.47
C HIS A 17 -0.41 7.27 3.74
N LEU A 18 -0.01 6.11 4.28
CA LEU A 18 -0.96 5.07 4.64
C LEU A 18 -1.89 5.52 5.77
N VAL A 19 -1.36 6.13 6.84
CA VAL A 19 -2.15 6.60 7.98
C VAL A 19 -3.26 7.53 7.51
N SER A 20 -2.93 8.54 6.71
CA SER A 20 -3.92 9.48 6.18
C SER A 20 -4.95 8.79 5.28
N ALA A 21 -4.53 7.85 4.44
CA ALA A 21 -5.43 7.09 3.59
C ALA A 21 -6.40 6.21 4.40
N VAL A 22 -5.92 5.58 5.48
CA VAL A 22 -6.75 4.77 6.38
C VAL A 22 -7.81 5.60 7.07
N GLU A 23 -7.47 6.81 7.54
CA GLU A 23 -8.45 7.73 8.14
C GLU A 23 -9.54 8.12 7.14
N ILE A 24 -9.18 8.46 5.90
CA ILE A 24 -10.16 8.74 4.84
C ILE A 24 -11.03 7.51 4.58
N GLY A 25 -10.45 6.32 4.46
CA GLY A 25 -11.22 5.11 4.21
C GLY A 25 -12.16 4.76 5.36
N ARG A 26 -11.76 4.98 6.61
CA ARG A 26 -12.65 4.84 7.78
C ARG A 26 -13.86 5.77 7.68
N MET A 27 -13.66 7.01 7.27
CA MET A 27 -14.75 7.97 7.05
C MET A 27 -15.68 7.56 5.91
N ILE A 28 -15.16 6.96 4.83
CA ILE A 28 -15.97 6.43 3.73
C ILE A 28 -16.81 5.23 4.22
N LEU A 29 -16.17 4.29 4.91
CA LEU A 29 -16.83 3.09 5.39
C LEU A 29 -17.91 3.36 6.45
N SER A 30 -17.76 4.40 7.27
CA SER A 30 -18.77 4.77 8.26
C SER A 30 -20.07 5.26 7.61
N ARG A 31 -20.00 5.81 6.39
CA ARG A 31 -21.15 6.32 5.62
C ARG A 31 -21.73 5.30 4.66
N HIS A 32 -20.90 4.38 4.17
CA HIS A 32 -21.28 3.39 3.16
C HIS A 32 -21.03 1.97 3.68
N GLN A 33 -22.08 1.33 4.16
CA GLN A 33 -22.02 -0.02 4.74
C GLN A 33 -21.78 -1.11 3.67
N TYR A 34 -22.14 -0.82 2.41
CA TYR A 34 -21.95 -1.72 1.27
C TYR A 34 -20.54 -1.67 0.68
N LEU A 35 -19.62 -0.85 1.22
CA LEU A 35 -18.24 -0.77 0.76
C LEU A 35 -17.30 -1.62 1.62
N SER A 36 -16.29 -2.18 0.97
CA SER A 36 -15.04 -2.62 1.59
C SER A 36 -13.87 -1.88 0.94
N ILE A 37 -12.76 -1.72 1.65
CA ILE A 37 -11.57 -1.05 1.11
C ILE A 37 -10.36 -1.98 1.19
N THR A 38 -9.60 -2.05 0.10
CA THR A 38 -8.30 -2.71 0.04
C THR A 38 -7.22 -1.67 -0.24
N TYR A 39 -6.22 -1.57 0.62
CA TYR A 39 -5.04 -0.73 0.41
C TYR A 39 -3.91 -1.56 -0.21
N LEU A 40 -3.40 -1.11 -1.35
CA LEU A 40 -2.20 -1.66 -1.97
C LEU A 40 -0.98 -0.92 -1.44
N LEU A 41 -0.16 -1.61 -0.67
CA LEU A 41 0.95 -1.00 0.05
C LEU A 41 2.24 -1.13 -0.74
N ILE A 42 2.84 0.03 -1.05
CA ILE A 42 4.13 0.12 -1.72
C ILE A 42 5.21 0.22 -0.65
N ASP A 43 6.01 -0.84 -0.53
CA ASP A 43 7.12 -0.93 0.42
C ASP A 43 8.42 -0.44 -0.23
N ILE A 44 8.87 0.75 0.20
CA ILE A 44 10.07 1.40 -0.32
C ILE A 44 11.36 0.95 0.35
N ASN A 45 11.32 0.30 1.52
CA ASN A 45 12.51 -0.06 2.26
C ASN A 45 12.31 -1.42 2.97
N PRO A 46 13.02 -2.49 2.56
CA PRO A 46 12.86 -3.83 3.15
C PRO A 46 13.16 -3.89 4.64
N ASN A 47 13.97 -2.96 5.14
CA ASN A 47 14.34 -2.91 6.54
C ASN A 47 13.35 -2.07 7.37
N ASP A 48 12.46 -1.32 6.70
CA ASP A 48 11.45 -0.52 7.37
C ASP A 48 10.19 -1.36 7.66
N LYS A 49 9.99 -1.68 8.94
CA LYS A 49 8.82 -2.41 9.42
C LYS A 49 7.65 -1.49 9.80
N SER A 50 7.76 -0.18 9.61
CA SER A 50 6.74 0.79 10.04
C SER A 50 5.37 0.51 9.43
N LEU A 51 5.34 0.06 8.18
CA LEU A 51 4.12 -0.30 7.47
C LEU A 51 3.44 -1.53 8.11
N ASP A 52 4.23 -2.58 8.37
CA ASP A 52 3.74 -3.82 8.96
C ASP A 52 3.26 -3.57 10.40
N ASN A 53 4.07 -2.88 11.19
CA ASN A 53 3.73 -2.48 12.56
C ASN A 53 2.43 -1.68 12.61
N TYR A 54 2.25 -0.72 11.71
CA TYR A 54 1.01 0.05 11.64
C TYR A 54 -0.19 -0.85 11.33
N THR A 55 -0.14 -1.64 10.26
CA THR A 55 -1.27 -2.51 9.88
C THR A 55 -1.64 -3.53 10.95
N GLN A 56 -0.65 -4.06 11.68
CA GLN A 56 -0.85 -5.00 12.78
C GLN A 56 -1.37 -4.33 14.06
N SER A 57 -1.05 -3.06 14.29
CA SER A 57 -1.53 -2.31 15.46
C SER A 57 -3.01 -1.91 15.37
N LEU A 58 -3.62 -1.98 14.18
CA LEU A 58 -5.01 -1.57 14.00
C LEU A 58 -5.95 -2.55 14.70
N PRO A 59 -6.93 -2.04 15.48
CA PRO A 59 -7.86 -2.92 16.20
C PRO A 59 -8.75 -3.67 15.19
N SER A 60 -8.98 -4.96 15.46
CA SER A 60 -9.79 -5.85 14.60
C SER A 60 -11.19 -5.28 14.28
N SER A 61 -11.81 -4.59 15.24
CA SER A 61 -13.10 -3.90 15.04
C SER A 61 -13.03 -2.82 13.94
N ALA A 62 -11.91 -2.08 13.87
CA ALA A 62 -11.70 -1.05 12.86
C ALA A 62 -11.28 -1.59 11.49
N THR A 63 -10.94 -2.88 11.38
CA THR A 63 -10.46 -3.50 10.13
C THR A 63 -11.41 -4.51 9.52
N SER A 64 -12.61 -4.71 10.10
CA SER A 64 -13.61 -5.67 9.59
C SER A 64 -13.93 -5.55 8.09
N ARG A 65 -13.78 -4.35 7.51
CA ARG A 65 -13.95 -4.06 6.07
C ARG A 65 -12.75 -3.37 5.43
N LEU A 66 -11.60 -3.37 6.12
CA LEU A 66 -10.33 -2.86 5.62
C LEU A 66 -9.36 -4.02 5.38
N ARG A 67 -8.74 -4.04 4.21
CA ARG A 67 -7.72 -5.02 3.85
C ARG A 67 -6.44 -4.31 3.47
N PHE A 68 -5.32 -4.95 3.80
CA PHE A 68 -3.99 -4.44 3.49
C PHE A 68 -3.26 -5.49 2.66
N THR A 69 -2.82 -5.12 1.46
CA THR A 69 -2.08 -6.01 0.56
C THR A 69 -0.73 -5.38 0.23
N LYS A 70 0.35 -5.94 0.78
CA LYS A 70 1.70 -5.50 0.43
C LYS A 70 2.03 -5.99 -0.98
N LEU A 71 2.42 -5.06 -1.85
CA LEU A 71 2.82 -5.40 -3.21
C LEU A 71 4.20 -6.07 -3.19
N ARG A 72 4.35 -7.15 -3.98
CA ARG A 72 5.62 -7.82 -4.15
C ARG A 72 6.58 -6.87 -4.86
N ARG A 73 7.76 -6.64 -4.27
CA ARG A 73 8.81 -5.87 -4.93
C ARG A 73 9.26 -6.56 -6.21
N VAL A 74 9.17 -5.85 -7.33
CA VAL A 74 9.90 -6.17 -8.55
C VAL A 74 11.29 -5.61 -8.37
N GLN A 75 12.27 -6.48 -8.11
CA GLN A 75 13.65 -6.09 -7.87
C GLN A 75 14.18 -5.22 -9.04
N PRO A 76 14.86 -4.10 -8.76
CA PRO A 76 16.30 -4.04 -8.92
C PRO A 76 16.95 -4.64 -7.67
N GLU A 77 18.09 -5.28 -7.82
CA GLU A 77 18.98 -5.63 -6.72
C GLU A 77 18.96 -4.47 -5.71
N PHE A 78 18.59 -4.70 -4.44
CA PHE A 78 18.58 -3.64 -3.42
C PHE A 78 20.04 -3.30 -3.11
N SER A 79 20.66 -2.53 -4.01
CA SER A 79 22.08 -2.23 -3.94
C SER A 79 22.33 -1.26 -2.79
N PRO A 80 23.51 -1.31 -2.15
CA PRO A 80 23.90 -0.34 -1.14
C PRO A 80 23.76 1.12 -1.62
N GLU A 81 23.92 1.31 -2.93
CA GLU A 81 23.80 2.60 -3.61
C GLU A 81 22.35 3.10 -3.72
N LEU A 82 21.37 2.19 -3.79
CA LEU A 82 19.95 2.55 -3.78
C LEU A 82 19.46 2.89 -2.36
N ALA A 83 20.02 2.21 -1.35
CA ALA A 83 19.73 2.44 0.07
C ALA A 83 20.27 3.79 0.59
N SER A 84 21.30 4.35 -0.05
CA SER A 84 21.85 5.67 0.30
C SER A 84 21.09 6.84 -0.33
N LYS A 85 20.14 6.58 -1.25
CA LYS A 85 19.35 7.64 -1.91
C LYS A 85 18.27 8.20 -0.99
N PRO A 86 17.93 9.48 -1.15
CA PRO A 86 16.85 10.09 -0.37
C PRO A 86 15.49 9.43 -0.70
N PRO A 87 14.54 9.42 0.26
CA PRO A 87 13.27 8.70 0.13
C PRO A 87 12.45 8.98 -1.14
N PRO A 88 12.35 10.22 -1.66
CA PRO A 88 11.59 10.49 -2.89
C PRO A 88 12.19 9.82 -4.14
N VAL A 89 13.52 9.74 -4.20
CA VAL A 89 14.24 9.12 -5.32
C VAL A 89 14.11 7.60 -5.24
N LEU A 90 14.19 7.05 -4.03
CA LEU A 90 13.96 5.62 -3.77
C LEU A 90 12.53 5.20 -4.16
N ALA A 91 11.53 6.00 -3.78
CA ALA A 91 10.13 5.76 -4.12
C ALA A 91 9.91 5.71 -5.65
N THR A 92 10.49 6.66 -6.39
CA THR A 92 10.36 6.71 -7.86
C THR A 92 11.01 5.50 -8.51
N ALA A 93 12.23 5.14 -8.10
CA ALA A 93 12.94 3.97 -8.64
C ALA A 93 12.18 2.65 -8.41
N ILE A 94 11.50 2.52 -7.27
CA ILE A 94 10.69 1.34 -6.95
C ILE A 94 9.39 1.34 -7.76
N ILE A 95 8.76 2.48 -8.01
CA ILE A 95 7.59 2.55 -8.89
C ILE A 95 7.99 2.17 -10.32
N ASP A 96 9.09 2.72 -10.82
CA ASP A 96 9.58 2.46 -12.17
C ASP A 96 9.97 1.00 -12.39
N SER A 97 10.49 0.30 -11.36
CA SER A 97 10.82 -1.12 -11.49
C SER A 97 9.61 -2.00 -11.78
N HIS A 98 8.40 -1.58 -11.40
CA HIS A 98 7.17 -2.32 -11.68
C HIS A 98 6.66 -2.09 -13.11
N LYS A 99 7.13 -1.04 -13.81
CA LYS A 99 6.71 -0.73 -15.18
C LYS A 99 6.93 -1.91 -16.13
N ALA A 100 8.08 -2.58 -16.02
CA ALA A 100 8.42 -3.74 -16.85
C ALA A 100 7.50 -4.96 -16.64
N VAL A 101 6.88 -5.09 -15.45
CA VAL A 101 5.94 -6.18 -15.16
C VAL A 101 4.58 -5.91 -15.77
N CYS A 102 4.12 -4.66 -15.74
CA CYS A 102 2.87 -4.25 -16.37
C CYS A 102 2.92 -4.37 -17.90
N GLU A 103 4.08 -4.08 -18.51
CA GLU A 103 4.27 -4.21 -19.96
C GLU A 103 4.25 -5.69 -20.42
N ARG A 104 4.83 -6.61 -19.63
CA ARG A 104 4.84 -8.05 -19.96
C ARG A 104 3.48 -8.74 -19.85
N SER A 105 2.56 -8.24 -19.02
CA SER A 105 1.21 -8.82 -18.88
C SER A 105 0.25 -8.43 -20.01
N SER A 106 0.69 -7.60 -20.96
CA SER A 106 -0.12 -7.10 -22.07
C SER A 106 0.21 -7.76 -23.43
N SER A 107 1.00 -8.83 -23.43
CA SER A 107 1.36 -9.65 -24.61
C SER A 107 0.88 -11.08 -24.43
#